data_AF-A0A921IVL9-F1
#
_entry.id   AF-A0A921IVL9-F1
#
_cell.length_a   1.000
_cell.length_b   1.000
_cell.length_c   1.000
_cell.angle_alpha   90.00
_cell.angle_beta   90.00
_cell.angle_gamma   90.00
#
_symmetry.space_group_name_H-M   'P 1'
#
loop_
_entity.id
_entity.type
_entity.pdbx_description
1 polymer ?
#
loop_
_entity_poly.entity_id
_entity_poly.type
_entity_poly.pdbx_seq_one_letter_code
_entity_poly.pdbx_strand_id
1 'polypeptide(L)'
;MSSLIPACALKHPIGGKRTLQRLRRQAGFRSAKDFAESLGIPSSTYARYERAGDGVDCGIPLPAAWQIADAFGCSIDLVVGREDIDALEAEDIQPRYSALSAEGRRLVESYLAYVELGEQGRAHQGSRLP
;
A
#
# COMPACT_ATOMS: atom_id res chain seq x y z
N MET A 1 -16.05 -30.22 22.77
CA MET A 1 -15.95 -28.93 23.49
C MET A 1 -15.10 -28.02 22.61
N SER A 2 -15.66 -27.50 21.52
CA SER A 2 -16.33 -26.19 21.49
C SER A 2 -15.53 -25.11 22.20
N SER A 3 -14.75 -24.38 21.42
CA SER A 3 -14.48 -22.97 21.65
C SER A 3 -14.41 -22.30 20.27
N LEU A 4 -15.56 -21.77 19.85
CA LEU A 4 -15.65 -20.74 18.83
C LEU A 4 -15.21 -19.43 19.50
N ILE A 5 -14.25 -18.72 18.90
CA ILE A 5 -14.06 -17.29 19.14
C ILE A 5 -14.27 -16.57 17.80
N PRO A 6 -15.17 -15.58 17.73
CA PRO A 6 -15.43 -14.78 16.53
C PRO A 6 -14.45 -13.61 16.40
N ALA A 7 -14.30 -13.12 15.16
CA ALA A 7 -13.75 -11.85 14.69
C ALA A 7 -12.90 -11.00 15.68
N CYS A 8 -11.59 -10.92 15.43
CA CYS A 8 -10.73 -9.84 15.89
C CYS A 8 -9.73 -9.56 14.75
N ALA A 9 -9.99 -8.57 13.90
CA ALA A 9 -9.56 -7.19 14.14
C ALA A 9 -8.06 -7.10 14.44
N LEU A 10 -7.25 -7.14 13.38
CA LEU A 10 -5.96 -6.47 13.33
C LEU A 10 -5.89 -5.61 12.06
N LYS A 11 -6.85 -4.70 11.90
CA LYS A 11 -6.46 -3.36 11.46
C LYS A 11 -5.94 -2.68 12.72
N HIS A 12 -4.92 -1.82 12.57
CA HIS A 12 -4.26 -0.97 13.57
C HIS A 12 -2.89 -1.52 14.08
N PRO A 13 -1.85 -0.67 14.20
CA PRO A 13 -1.95 0.77 14.46
C PRO A 13 -1.16 1.68 13.49
N ILE A 14 -1.83 2.75 13.05
CA ILE A 14 -1.26 4.09 12.86
C ILE A 14 0.16 4.08 12.26
N GLY A 15 0.24 4.17 10.92
CA GLY A 15 1.47 4.50 10.20
C GLY A 15 2.19 5.63 10.95
N GLY A 16 3.40 5.37 11.40
CA GLY A 16 3.95 6.08 12.57
C GLY A 16 4.15 7.58 12.35
N LYS A 17 3.14 8.43 12.62
CA LYS A 17 3.12 9.90 12.76
C LYS A 17 3.90 10.74 11.70
N ARG A 18 4.51 10.12 10.68
CA ARG A 18 5.65 10.68 9.92
C ARG A 18 5.90 9.93 8.59
N THR A 19 4.87 9.45 7.91
CA THR A 19 5.00 8.72 6.62
C THR A 19 5.86 9.48 5.61
N LEU A 20 5.60 10.79 5.45
CA LEU A 20 6.42 11.66 4.61
C LEU A 20 7.90 11.74 5.02
N GLN A 21 8.21 11.79 6.32
CA GLN A 21 9.60 11.85 6.77
C GLN A 21 10.36 10.56 6.45
N ARG A 22 9.66 9.43 6.44
CA ARG A 22 10.22 8.13 6.06
C ARG A 22 10.47 8.06 4.55
N LEU A 23 9.47 8.40 3.75
CA LEU A 23 9.59 8.45 2.29
C LEU A 23 10.76 9.33 1.86
N ARG A 24 10.88 10.53 2.45
CA ARG A 24 12.01 11.42 2.19
C ARG A 24 13.37 10.78 2.47
N ARG A 25 13.50 10.07 3.60
CA ARG A 25 14.75 9.38 3.98
C ARG A 25 15.07 8.22 3.05
N GLN A 26 14.06 7.45 2.63
CA GLN A 26 14.21 6.37 1.65
C GLN A 26 14.63 6.91 0.28
N ALA A 27 14.14 8.09 -0.11
CA ALA A 27 14.56 8.80 -1.30
C ALA A 27 15.96 9.46 -1.17
N GLY A 28 16.64 9.33 -0.03
CA GLY A 28 18.03 9.78 0.15
C GLY A 28 18.21 11.23 0.60
N PHE A 29 17.13 11.97 0.87
CA PHE A 29 17.21 13.37 1.29
C PHE A 29 17.46 13.49 2.80
N ARG A 30 18.51 14.23 3.16
CA ARG A 30 18.95 14.38 4.56
C ARG A 30 18.04 15.33 5.33
N SER A 31 17.56 16.39 4.69
CA SER A 31 16.69 17.39 5.31
C SER A 31 15.41 17.66 4.52
N ALA A 32 14.39 18.16 5.22
CA ALA A 32 13.14 18.67 4.62
C ALA A 32 13.41 19.84 3.67
N LYS A 33 14.46 20.63 3.94
CA LYS A 33 14.88 21.74 3.09
C LYS A 33 15.39 21.23 1.75
N ASP A 34 16.28 20.23 1.76
CA ASP A 34 16.88 19.68 0.54
C ASP A 34 15.80 19.15 -0.42
N PHE A 35 14.81 18.44 0.14
CA PHE A 35 13.70 17.92 -0.65
C PHE A 35 12.78 19.03 -1.15
N ALA A 36 12.45 20.02 -0.32
CA ALA A 36 11.63 21.15 -0.73
C ALA A 36 12.27 21.95 -1.87
N GLU A 37 13.60 22.13 -1.82
CA GLU A 37 14.38 22.75 -2.90
C GLU A 37 14.28 21.94 -4.20
N SER A 38 14.36 20.60 -4.14
CA SER A 38 14.18 19.76 -5.34
C SER A 38 12.77 19.83 -5.96
N LEU A 39 11.75 20.08 -5.13
CA LEU A 39 10.36 20.24 -5.58
C LEU A 39 10.01 21.69 -5.99
N GLY A 40 10.89 22.65 -5.70
CA GLY A 40 10.61 24.07 -5.93
C GLY A 40 9.54 24.65 -5.00
N ILE A 41 9.33 24.07 -3.80
CA ILE A 41 8.38 24.57 -2.80
C ILE A 41 9.11 25.19 -1.59
N PRO A 42 8.48 26.13 -0.85
CA PRO A 42 9.11 26.69 0.33
C PRO A 42 9.40 25.61 1.39
N SER A 43 10.60 25.63 1.97
CA SER A 43 11.01 24.66 3.00
C SER A 43 10.08 24.66 4.22
N SER A 44 9.56 25.82 4.63
CA SER A 44 8.58 25.94 5.71
C SER A 44 7.25 25.22 5.39
N THR A 45 6.82 25.27 4.12
CA THR A 45 5.62 24.59 3.62
C THR A 45 5.80 23.08 3.68
N TYR A 46 6.90 22.55 3.13
CA TYR A 46 7.14 21.11 3.18
C TYR A 46 7.31 20.59 4.62
N ALA A 47 8.06 21.34 5.45
CA ALA A 47 8.21 20.99 6.86
C ALA A 47 6.88 21.01 7.63
N ARG A 48 5.90 21.80 7.20
CA ARG A 48 4.53 21.76 7.75
C ARG A 48 3.83 20.46 7.37
N TYR A 49 3.95 20.01 6.12
CA TYR A 49 3.38 18.73 5.68
C TYR A 49 3.96 17.56 6.47
N GLU A 50 5.29 17.53 6.67
CA GLU A 50 5.94 16.48 7.49
C GLU A 50 5.52 16.44 8.97
N ARG A 51 4.92 17.53 9.46
CA ARG A 51 4.44 17.67 10.85
C ARG A 51 2.93 17.50 10.96
N ALA A 52 2.21 17.52 9.84
CA ALA A 52 0.77 17.35 9.81
C ALA A 52 0.40 15.89 10.13
N GLY A 53 -0.89 15.64 10.38
CA GLY A 53 -1.39 14.29 10.56
C GLY A 53 -1.37 13.49 9.25
N ASP A 54 -1.90 12.28 9.29
CA ASP A 54 -2.12 11.46 8.10
C ASP A 54 -3.62 11.54 7.67
N GLY A 55 -3.93 11.02 6.50
CA GLY A 55 -5.28 10.96 5.93
C GLY A 55 -5.88 12.34 5.63
N VAL A 56 -7.10 12.56 6.11
CA VAL A 56 -7.86 13.81 5.88
C VAL A 56 -7.17 15.02 6.52
N ASP A 57 -6.41 14.80 7.60
CA ASP A 57 -5.78 15.85 8.39
C ASP A 57 -4.33 16.18 7.94
N CYS A 58 -3.85 15.58 6.84
CA CYS A 58 -2.50 15.85 6.33
C CYS A 58 -2.30 17.27 5.81
N GLY A 59 -3.39 17.96 5.42
CA GLY A 59 -3.34 19.35 5.00
C GLY A 59 -2.46 19.62 3.77
N ILE A 60 -2.16 18.59 2.98
CA ILE A 60 -1.40 18.68 1.73
C ILE A 60 -2.40 18.99 0.60
N PRO A 61 -2.25 20.11 -0.11
CA PRO A 61 -3.07 20.38 -1.30
C PRO A 61 -2.86 19.30 -2.36
N LEU A 62 -3.92 18.92 -3.08
CA LEU A 62 -3.87 17.87 -4.11
C LEU A 62 -2.72 18.06 -5.13
N PRO A 63 -2.45 19.27 -5.67
CA PRO A 63 -1.33 19.46 -6.59
C PRO A 63 0.04 19.17 -5.96
N ALA A 64 0.23 19.50 -4.68
CA ALA A 64 1.46 19.21 -3.97
C ALA A 64 1.58 17.71 -3.67
N ALA A 65 0.47 17.04 -3.34
CA ALA A 65 0.46 15.59 -3.14
C ALA A 65 0.86 14.82 -4.41
N TRP A 66 0.39 15.25 -5.58
CA TRP A 66 0.81 14.70 -6.89
C TRP A 66 2.32 14.87 -7.11
N GLN A 67 2.83 16.09 -6.96
CA GLN A 67 4.26 16.35 -7.15
C GLN A 67 5.15 15.53 -6.21
N ILE A 68 4.73 15.37 -4.95
CA ILE A 68 5.46 14.57 -3.96
C ILE A 68 5.42 13.08 -4.33
N ALA A 69 4.26 12.58 -4.76
CA ALA A 69 4.08 11.19 -5.18
C ALA A 69 4.96 10.85 -6.38
N ASP A 70 4.96 11.70 -7.40
CA ASP A 70 5.80 11.56 -8.59
C ASP A 70 7.30 11.58 -8.23
N ALA A 71 7.70 12.47 -7.32
CA ALA A 71 9.10 12.58 -6.87
C ALA A 71 9.57 11.36 -6.06
N PHE A 72 8.67 10.69 -5.34
CA PHE A 72 8.98 9.48 -4.59
C PHE A 72 8.72 8.19 -5.38
N GLY A 73 8.02 8.26 -6.52
CA GLY A 73 7.62 7.10 -7.30
C GLY A 73 6.61 6.20 -6.57
N CYS A 74 5.73 6.78 -5.76
CA CYS A 74 4.73 6.04 -4.97
C CYS A 74 3.30 6.55 -5.20
N SER A 75 2.32 5.88 -4.60
CA SER A 75 0.92 6.30 -4.68
C SER A 75 0.67 7.59 -3.89
N ILE A 76 -0.32 8.38 -4.33
CA ILE A 76 -0.79 9.54 -3.56
C ILE A 76 -1.36 9.10 -2.21
N ASP A 77 -2.01 7.95 -2.16
CA ASP A 77 -2.57 7.38 -0.93
C ASP A 77 -1.48 7.09 0.11
N LEU A 78 -0.28 6.69 -0.31
CA LEU A 78 0.88 6.57 0.56
C LEU A 78 1.39 7.94 1.03
N VAL A 79 1.47 8.94 0.14
CA VAL A 79 1.91 10.31 0.47
C VAL A 79 1.00 10.96 1.51
N VAL A 80 -0.32 10.80 1.36
CA VAL A 80 -1.29 11.36 2.32
C VAL A 80 -1.47 10.48 3.56
N GLY A 81 -0.84 9.29 3.62
CA GLY A 81 -0.92 8.39 4.78
C GLY A 81 -2.25 7.64 4.92
N ARG A 82 -2.92 7.32 3.79
CA ARG A 82 -4.05 6.37 3.73
C ARG A 82 -3.59 4.92 3.61
N GLU A 83 -2.44 4.71 2.98
CA GLU A 83 -1.77 3.41 2.91
C GLU A 83 -0.66 3.32 3.97
N ASP A 84 -0.40 2.11 4.45
CA ASP A 84 0.68 1.84 5.40
C ASP A 84 1.96 1.56 4.63
N ILE A 85 3.02 2.32 4.92
CA ILE A 85 4.35 2.13 4.34
C ILE A 85 5.01 0.82 4.77
N ASP A 86 4.55 0.22 5.87
CA ASP A 86 5.00 -1.09 6.36
C ASP A 86 4.02 -2.21 6.01
N ALA A 87 2.92 -1.91 5.30
CA ALA A 87 2.12 -2.98 4.73
C ALA A 87 3.07 -3.78 3.85
N LEU A 88 3.34 -5.03 4.26
CA LEU A 88 4.12 -5.98 3.49
C LEU A 88 3.58 -5.92 2.07
N GLU A 89 4.33 -5.29 1.17
CA GLU A 89 4.10 -5.45 -0.25
C GLU A 89 4.31 -6.94 -0.48
N ALA A 90 3.20 -7.69 -0.43
CA ALA A 90 3.18 -9.03 -0.97
C ALA A 90 3.67 -8.82 -2.39
N GLU A 91 4.92 -9.25 -2.65
CA GLU A 91 5.60 -9.06 -3.94
C GLU A 91 4.56 -9.17 -5.03
N ASP A 92 4.29 -8.05 -5.72
CA ASP A 92 3.23 -8.01 -6.70
C ASP A 92 3.48 -9.18 -7.68
N ILE A 93 2.53 -10.10 -7.74
CA ILE A 93 2.67 -11.29 -8.59
C ILE A 93 2.69 -10.87 -10.06
N GLN A 94 2.19 -9.67 -10.40
CA GLN A 94 2.02 -9.19 -11.76
C GLN A 94 3.36 -9.01 -12.52
N PRO A 95 4.41 -8.35 -11.98
CA PRO A 95 5.74 -8.36 -12.60
C PRO A 95 6.30 -9.76 -12.83
N ARG A 96 6.18 -10.65 -11.84
CA ARG A 96 6.70 -12.03 -11.91
C ARG A 96 5.95 -12.83 -12.98
N TYR A 97 4.63 -12.69 -13.04
CA TYR A 97 3.76 -13.31 -14.04
C TYR A 97 4.06 -12.81 -15.46
N SER A 98 4.27 -11.50 -15.61
CA SER A 98 4.53 -10.86 -16.91
C SER A 98 5.89 -11.25 -17.50
N ALA A 99 6.87 -11.59 -16.65
CA ALA A 99 8.18 -12.08 -17.06
C ALA A 99 8.17 -13.55 -17.55
N LEU A 100 7.08 -14.30 -17.37
CA LEU A 100 6.97 -15.69 -17.80
C LEU A 100 6.78 -15.81 -19.31
N SER A 101 7.22 -16.96 -19.85
CA SER A 101 6.86 -17.37 -21.20
C SER A 101 5.34 -17.54 -21.35
N ALA A 102 4.85 -17.56 -22.58
CA ALA A 102 3.43 -17.83 -22.84
C ALA A 102 2.99 -19.17 -22.23
N GLU A 103 3.84 -20.19 -22.30
CA GLU A 103 3.56 -21.50 -21.70
C GLU A 103 3.52 -21.44 -20.17
N GLY A 104 4.48 -20.72 -19.56
CA GLY A 104 4.50 -20.52 -18.10
C GLY A 104 3.23 -19.83 -17.59
N ARG A 105 2.73 -18.82 -18.33
CA ARG A 105 1.47 -18.14 -17.99
C ARG A 105 0.26 -19.08 -18.06
N ARG A 106 0.17 -19.92 -19.09
CA ARG A 106 -0.90 -20.92 -19.22
C ARG A 106 -0.94 -21.92 -18.06
N LEU A 107 0.23 -22.34 -17.56
CA LEU A 107 0.31 -23.23 -16.41
C LEU A 107 -0.23 -22.57 -15.14
N VAL A 108 0.11 -21.29 -14.91
CA VAL A 108 -0.41 -20.52 -13.78
C VAL A 108 -1.93 -20.36 -13.89
N GLU A 109 -2.45 -19.98 -15.06
CA GLU A 109 -3.90 -19.88 -15.32
C GLU A 109 -4.62 -21.21 -15.07
N SER A 110 -4.06 -22.33 -15.54
CA SER A 110 -4.63 -23.66 -15.31
C SER A 110 -4.64 -24.04 -13.83
N TYR A 111 -3.60 -23.70 -13.08
CA TYR A 111 -3.54 -23.96 -11.65
C TYR A 111 -4.55 -23.12 -10.87
N LEU A 112 -4.68 -21.83 -11.20
CA LEU A 112 -5.68 -20.95 -10.60
C LEU A 112 -7.10 -21.47 -10.84
N ALA A 113 -7.43 -21.87 -12.06
CA ALA A 113 -8.73 -22.47 -12.38
C ALA A 113 -9.02 -23.74 -11.56
N TYR A 114 -8.01 -24.58 -11.31
CA TYR A 114 -8.14 -25.76 -10.46
C TYR A 114 -8.44 -25.39 -8.99
N VAL A 115 -7.73 -24.39 -8.46
CA VAL A 115 -7.95 -23.91 -7.08
C VAL A 115 -9.36 -23.34 -6.94
N GLU A 116 -9.78 -22.47 -7.85
CA GLU A 116 -11.11 -21.85 -7.86
C GLU A 116 -12.23 -22.90 -7.91
N LEU A 117 -12.09 -23.92 -8.76
CA LEU A 117 -13.03 -25.03 -8.84
C LEU A 117 -13.15 -25.78 -7.50
N GLY A 118 -12.01 -26.00 -6.83
CA GLY A 118 -11.97 -26.60 -5.50
C GLY A 118 -12.67 -25.77 -4.44
N GLU A 119 -12.52 -24.44 -4.47
CA GLU A 119 -13.18 -23.52 -3.54
C GLU A 119 -14.69 -23.44 -3.78
N GLN A 120 -15.12 -23.35 -5.04
CA GLN A 120 -16.53 -23.38 -5.42
C GLN A 120 -17.22 -24.67 -4.95
N GLY A 121 -16.55 -25.82 -5.12
CA GLY A 121 -17.05 -27.10 -4.63
C GLY A 121 -17.26 -27.09 -3.11
N ARG A 122 -16.30 -26.55 -2.34
CA ARG A 122 -16.39 -26.45 -0.87
C ARG A 122 -17.48 -25.47 -0.42
N ALA A 123 -17.63 -24.34 -1.10
CA ALA A 123 -18.69 -23.36 -0.83
C ALA A 123 -20.09 -23.94 -1.06
N HIS A 124 -20.28 -24.71 -2.14
CA HIS A 124 -21.54 -25.39 -2.43
C HIS A 124 -21.85 -26.56 -1.48
N GLN A 125 -20.81 -27.23 -0.95
CA GLN A 125 -20.98 -28.32 0.01
C GLN A 125 -21.29 -27.81 1.44
N GLY A 126 -20.76 -26.64 1.83
CA GLY A 126 -21.11 -25.96 3.08
C GLY A 126 -22.53 -25.35 3.11
N SER A 127 -23.13 -25.08 1.94
CA SER A 127 -24.51 -24.57 1.81
C SER A 127 -25.59 -25.67 1.83
N ARG A 128 -25.22 -26.96 1.96
CA ARG A 128 -26.14 -28.12 1.84
C ARG A 128 -26.44 -28.85 3.15
N LEU A 129 -26.15 -28.26 4.31
CA LEU A 129 -26.58 -28.83 5.60
C LEU A 129 -27.79 -28.05 6.16
N PRO A 130 -28.90 -28.73 6.52
CA PRO A 130 -30.04 -28.13 7.22
C PRO A 130 -29.73 -27.80 8.70
#